data_AF-A0A6P6DG07-F1
#
_entry.id   AF-A0A6P6DG07-F1
#
_cell.length_a   1.000
_cell.length_b   1.000
_cell.length_c   1.000
_cell.angle_alpha   90.00
_cell.angle_beta   90.00
_cell.angle_gamma   90.00
#
_symmetry.space_group_name_H-M   'P 1'
#
loop_
_entity.id
_entity.type
_entity.pdbx_description
1 polymer ?
#
loop_
_entity_poly.entity_id
_entity_poly.type
_entity_poly.pdbx_seq_one_letter_code
_entity_poly.pdbx_strand_id
1 'polypeptide(L)'
;MLLQVRGTPSLHQSQATLLSIFSQEYQKHIKRTHSKHHTSEAIESYYQRYLNGVVKNGAAPVLLELANEVEYAPSLMARIILERFLQEHDETPPSKSVINSMLRDPSQIPDGVLANQVYQCIVNDCCYGPLVDCIKHAIGHEHEVLLRDLLLEKNLSFLDEDQLRAKGYDKTPDFILQVPVVMLCLLAVEGHIIHWIESKASFGDECSHHAYLHDQFWSYWNRFGPGLVIYWYGFIQELDCNRERGILLAACFPTDIITLCHSTA
;
A
#
# COMPACT_ATOMS: atom_id res chain seq x y z
N MET A 1 16.19 -16.90 8.28
CA MET A 1 14.72 -17.07 8.21
C MET A 1 14.39 -17.49 6.80
N LEU A 2 14.10 -18.78 6.57
CA LEU A 2 13.74 -19.27 5.23
C LEU A 2 12.31 -18.78 4.93
N LEU A 3 12.17 -17.90 3.94
CA LEU A 3 10.87 -17.48 3.40
C LEU A 3 10.25 -18.67 2.65
N GLN A 4 9.36 -19.43 3.30
CA GLN A 4 8.45 -20.34 2.58
C GLN A 4 7.30 -19.51 1.99
N VAL A 5 7.50 -19.01 0.77
CA VAL A 5 6.44 -18.35 -0.02
C VAL A 5 5.52 -19.44 -0.58
N ARG A 6 4.22 -19.39 -0.27
CA ARG A 6 3.22 -20.29 -0.86
C ARG A 6 2.85 -19.83 -2.28
N GLY A 7 2.80 -20.77 -3.21
CA GLY A 7 2.42 -20.59 -4.62
C GLY A 7 3.65 -20.65 -5.55
N THR A 8 3.65 -21.53 -6.55
CA THR A 8 4.69 -21.56 -7.59
C THR A 8 4.53 -20.33 -8.48
N PRO A 9 5.38 -19.28 -8.40
CA PRO A 9 5.16 -18.09 -9.17
C PRO A 9 5.72 -18.29 -10.58
N SER A 10 5.04 -17.75 -11.59
CA SER A 10 5.71 -17.42 -12.86
C SER A 10 6.88 -16.45 -12.59
N LEU A 11 7.88 -16.39 -13.48
CA LEU A 11 9.06 -15.52 -13.28
C LEU A 11 8.67 -14.05 -12.98
N HIS A 12 7.61 -13.56 -13.62
CA HIS A 12 7.03 -12.23 -13.38
C HIS A 12 6.45 -12.05 -11.97
N GLN A 13 5.73 -13.06 -11.48
CA GLN A 13 5.13 -13.03 -10.15
C GLN A 13 6.22 -13.05 -9.05
N SER A 14 7.37 -13.68 -9.31
CA SER A 14 8.51 -13.63 -8.39
C SER A 14 9.11 -12.22 -8.22
N GLN A 15 9.16 -11.41 -9.30
CA GLN A 15 9.68 -10.04 -9.24
C GLN A 15 8.74 -9.10 -8.48
N ALA A 16 7.43 -9.17 -8.77
CA ALA A 16 6.42 -8.35 -8.10
C ALA A 16 6.38 -8.63 -6.58
N THR A 17 6.49 -9.90 -6.18
CA THR A 17 6.65 -10.28 -4.78
C THR A 17 7.88 -9.65 -4.13
N LEU A 18 9.06 -9.74 -4.76
CA LEU A 18 10.27 -9.15 -4.20
C LEU A 18 10.16 -7.63 -4.07
N LEU A 19 9.59 -6.94 -5.05
CA LEU A 19 9.35 -5.50 -4.99
C LEU A 19 8.37 -5.13 -3.87
N SER A 20 7.31 -5.92 -3.68
CA SER A 20 6.36 -5.69 -2.59
C SER A 20 7.00 -5.90 -1.22
N ILE A 21 7.82 -6.94 -1.05
CA ILE A 21 8.57 -7.20 0.19
C ILE A 21 9.54 -6.05 0.46
N PHE A 22 10.31 -5.64 -0.57
CA PHE A 22 11.23 -4.51 -0.47
C PHE A 22 10.52 -3.23 -0.06
N SER A 23 9.38 -2.89 -0.69
CA SER A 23 8.64 -1.68 -0.36
C SER A 23 8.16 -1.67 1.09
N GLN A 24 7.71 -2.82 1.61
CA GLN A 24 7.28 -2.95 3.00
C GLN A 24 8.44 -2.81 3.99
N GLU A 25 9.57 -3.47 3.73
CA GLU A 25 10.76 -3.33 4.58
C GLU A 25 11.33 -1.91 4.56
N TYR A 26 11.36 -1.29 3.38
CA TYR A 26 11.71 0.12 3.25
C TYR A 26 10.78 1.01 4.08
N GLN A 27 9.46 0.80 4.01
CA GLN A 27 8.50 1.55 4.81
C GLN A 27 8.69 1.34 6.32
N LYS A 28 9.00 0.12 6.77
CA LYS A 28 9.30 -0.16 8.18
C LYS A 28 10.56 0.57 8.64
N HIS A 29 11.62 0.56 7.83
CA HIS A 29 12.85 1.30 8.10
C HIS A 29 12.55 2.79 8.29
N ILE A 30 11.88 3.40 7.31
CA ILE A 30 11.51 4.82 7.36
C ILE A 30 10.65 5.14 8.58
N LYS A 31 9.66 4.30 8.94
CA LYS A 31 8.84 4.50 10.15
C LYS A 31 9.69 4.45 11.43
N ARG A 32 10.63 3.51 11.54
CA ARG A 32 11.52 3.37 12.71
C ARG A 32 12.48 4.56 12.86
N THR A 33 12.89 5.14 11.75
CA THR A 33 13.84 6.26 11.70
C THR A 33 13.16 7.63 11.57
N HIS A 34 11.84 7.70 11.38
CA HIS A 34 11.14 8.95 11.09
C HIS A 34 11.39 10.04 12.14
N SER A 35 11.31 9.70 13.43
CA SER A 35 11.44 10.67 14.53
C SER A 35 12.82 11.32 14.60
N LYS A 36 13.91 10.59 14.31
CA LYS A 36 15.28 11.15 14.35
C LYS A 36 15.51 12.22 13.29
N HIS A 37 14.73 12.25 12.21
CA HIS A 37 14.85 13.26 11.13
C HIS A 37 14.02 14.52 11.38
N HIS A 38 13.13 14.50 12.39
CA HIS A 38 12.19 15.58 12.68
C HIS A 38 12.54 16.39 13.94
N THR A 39 13.75 16.20 14.50
CA THR A 39 14.23 17.07 15.58
C THR A 39 14.67 18.42 15.01
N SER A 40 14.53 19.49 15.80
CA SER A 40 14.92 20.84 15.36
C SER A 40 16.40 20.89 14.93
N GLU A 41 17.27 20.17 15.63
CA GLU A 41 18.70 20.07 15.32
C GLU A 41 18.95 19.36 13.99
N ALA A 42 18.22 18.27 13.72
CA ALA A 42 18.36 17.52 12.48
C ALA A 42 17.87 18.34 11.29
N ILE A 43 16.70 18.98 11.42
CA ILE A 43 16.12 19.84 10.37
C ILE A 43 17.08 20.97 10.02
N GLU A 44 17.59 21.68 11.03
CA GLU A 44 18.52 22.80 10.79
C GLU A 44 19.84 22.29 10.18
N SER A 45 20.36 21.16 10.64
CA SER A 45 21.54 20.54 10.05
C SER A 45 21.34 20.19 8.57
N TYR A 46 20.21 19.58 8.21
CA TYR A 46 19.89 19.26 6.82
C TYR A 46 19.72 20.51 5.97
N TYR A 47 19.07 21.54 6.49
CA TYR A 47 18.89 22.81 5.80
C TYR A 47 20.22 23.50 5.50
N GLN A 48 21.11 23.59 6.49
CA GLN A 48 22.45 24.15 6.28
C GLN A 48 23.27 23.34 5.27
N ARG A 49 23.18 22.01 5.31
CA ARG A 49 23.87 21.14 4.33
C ARG A 49 23.32 21.34 2.92
N TYR A 50 22.00 21.49 2.78
CA TYR A 50 21.34 21.82 1.52
C TYR A 50 21.85 23.15 0.96
N LEU A 51 21.80 24.23 1.75
CA LEU A 51 22.26 25.56 1.33
C LEU A 51 23.72 25.53 0.86
N ASN A 52 24.60 24.91 1.65
CA ASN A 52 26.02 24.78 1.30
C ASN A 52 26.25 23.97 0.01
N GLY A 53 25.49 22.89 -0.18
CA GLY A 53 25.56 22.07 -1.39
C GLY A 53 25.11 22.83 -2.64
N VAL A 54 24.00 23.55 -2.54
CA VAL A 54 23.45 24.34 -3.66
C VAL A 54 24.35 25.52 -4.02
N VAL A 55 24.94 26.21 -3.03
CA VAL A 55 25.92 27.29 -3.28
C VAL A 55 27.13 26.76 -4.06
N LYS A 56 27.57 25.54 -3.77
CA LYS A 56 28.70 24.91 -4.48
C LYS A 56 28.31 24.48 -5.90
N ASN A 57 27.14 23.86 -6.07
CA ASN A 57 26.61 23.45 -7.36
C ASN A 57 25.08 23.23 -7.31
N GLY A 58 24.32 24.26 -7.68
CA GLY A 58 22.85 24.18 -7.67
C GLY A 58 22.24 23.22 -8.70
N ALA A 59 23.01 22.76 -9.68
CA ALA A 59 22.57 21.76 -10.65
C ALA A 59 22.78 20.31 -10.19
N ALA A 60 23.61 20.08 -9.17
CA ALA A 60 23.82 18.75 -8.58
C ALA A 60 22.59 18.31 -7.77
N PRO A 61 22.31 17.00 -7.64
CA PRO A 61 21.15 16.48 -6.91
C PRO A 61 21.35 16.49 -5.38
N VAL A 62 21.65 17.66 -4.82
CA VAL A 62 22.03 17.87 -3.41
C VAL A 62 21.03 17.24 -2.43
N LEU A 63 19.73 17.46 -2.62
CA LEU A 63 18.73 16.90 -1.70
C LEU A 63 18.60 15.39 -1.79
N LEU A 64 18.72 14.84 -2.99
CA LEU A 64 18.66 13.40 -3.21
C LEU A 64 19.88 12.71 -2.60
N GLU A 65 21.08 13.26 -2.82
CA GLU A 65 22.32 12.79 -2.20
C GLU A 65 22.22 12.85 -0.68
N LEU A 66 21.75 13.98 -0.13
CA LEU A 66 21.54 14.14 1.31
C LEU A 66 20.58 13.08 1.87
N ALA A 67 19.46 12.81 1.20
CA ALA A 67 18.49 11.81 1.61
C ALA A 67 19.11 10.40 1.64
N ASN A 68 19.86 10.04 0.59
CA ASN A 68 20.53 8.75 0.48
C ASN A 68 21.60 8.57 1.56
N GLU A 69 22.41 9.60 1.83
CA GLU A 69 23.46 9.55 2.85
C GLU A 69 22.94 9.32 4.26
N VAL A 70 21.75 9.85 4.59
CA VAL A 70 21.13 9.66 5.91
C VAL A 70 20.12 8.51 5.95
N GLU A 71 20.06 7.72 4.87
CA GLU A 71 19.15 6.60 4.67
C GLU A 71 17.68 6.96 4.93
N TYR A 72 17.24 8.08 4.35
CA TYR A 72 15.87 8.58 4.46
C TYR A 72 15.20 8.72 3.10
N ALA A 73 13.87 8.73 3.09
CA ALA A 73 13.10 8.81 1.85
C ALA A 73 13.31 10.16 1.16
N PRO A 74 13.74 10.19 -0.12
CA PRO A 74 13.97 11.44 -0.85
C PRO A 74 12.76 12.38 -0.81
N SER A 75 11.53 11.88 -0.98
CA SER A 75 10.32 12.72 -0.95
C SER A 75 10.06 13.31 0.45
N LEU A 76 10.38 12.58 1.52
CA LEU A 76 10.26 13.06 2.89
C LEU A 76 11.37 14.05 3.26
N MET A 77 12.59 13.86 2.76
CA MET A 77 13.67 14.83 2.89
C MET A 77 13.31 16.14 2.18
N ALA A 78 12.81 16.05 0.94
CA ALA A 78 12.32 17.20 0.19
C ALA A 78 11.22 17.95 0.96
N ARG A 79 10.31 17.23 1.61
CA ARG A 79 9.28 17.82 2.48
C ARG A 79 9.89 18.61 3.64
N ILE A 80 10.86 18.04 4.36
CA ILE A 80 11.53 18.71 5.50
C ILE A 80 12.15 20.03 5.05
N ILE A 81 12.89 20.01 3.94
CA ILE A 81 13.59 21.18 3.43
C ILE A 81 12.62 22.23 2.91
N LEU A 82 11.59 21.83 2.17
CA LEU A 82 10.56 22.74 1.67
C LEU A 82 9.82 23.41 2.84
N GLU A 83 9.45 22.67 3.86
CA GLU A 83 8.78 23.21 5.05
C GLU A 83 9.67 24.22 5.78
N ARG A 84 10.95 23.89 5.99
CA ARG A 84 11.92 24.79 6.63
C ARG A 84 12.23 26.04 5.81
N PHE A 85 12.30 25.91 4.48
CA PHE A 85 12.49 27.02 3.54
C PHE A 85 11.32 28.01 3.61
N LEU A 86 10.08 27.51 3.55
CA LEU A 86 8.90 28.36 3.65
C LEU A 86 8.79 29.07 5.02
N GLN A 87 9.15 28.39 6.11
CA GLN A 87 9.21 29.01 7.44
C GLN A 87 10.23 30.15 7.56
N GLU A 88 11.27 30.18 6.73
CA GLU A 88 12.24 31.28 6.71
C GLU A 88 11.71 32.51 5.96
N HIS A 89 10.88 32.29 4.93
CA HIS A 89 10.42 33.32 4.02
C HIS A 89 9.03 33.89 4.37
N ASP A 90 8.18 33.10 5.03
CA ASP A 90 6.83 33.50 5.41
C ASP A 90 6.72 33.82 6.91
N GLU A 91 5.96 34.87 7.26
CA GLU A 91 5.72 35.26 8.67
C GLU A 91 4.89 34.22 9.44
N THR A 92 4.14 33.38 8.72
CA THR A 92 3.28 32.33 9.29
C THR A 92 3.72 30.95 8.83
N PRO A 93 3.66 29.93 9.72
CA PRO A 93 4.03 28.58 9.34
C PRO A 93 3.17 28.06 8.18
N PRO A 94 3.79 27.44 7.16
CA PRO A 94 3.07 26.98 5.97
C PRO A 94 2.05 25.91 6.33
N SER A 95 0.87 25.97 5.71
CA SER A 95 -0.15 24.94 5.91
C SER A 95 0.27 23.63 5.25
N LYS A 96 -0.13 22.49 5.83
CA LYS A 96 0.10 21.16 5.25
C LYS A 96 -0.45 21.03 3.82
N SER A 97 -1.55 21.72 3.52
CA SER A 97 -2.17 21.73 2.19
C SER A 97 -1.25 22.36 1.15
N VAL A 98 -0.65 23.51 1.46
CA VAL A 98 0.29 24.22 0.58
C VAL A 98 1.52 23.36 0.29
N ILE A 99 2.13 22.79 1.33
CA ILE A 99 3.29 21.88 1.18
C ILE A 99 2.93 20.69 0.28
N ASN A 100 1.79 20.05 0.52
CA ASN A 100 1.35 18.91 -0.29
C ASN A 100 1.07 19.30 -1.76
N SER A 101 0.57 20.52 -2.00
CA SER A 101 0.38 21.04 -3.35
C SER A 101 1.71 21.20 -4.08
N MET A 102 2.70 21.84 -3.44
CA MET A 102 4.04 22.02 -4.00
C MET A 102 4.82 20.71 -4.18
N LEU A 103 4.62 19.71 -3.32
CA LEU A 103 5.21 18.37 -3.50
C LEU A 103 4.54 17.58 -4.63
N ARG A 104 3.27 17.87 -4.96
CA ARG A 104 2.61 17.27 -6.13
C ARG A 104 3.01 17.98 -7.42
N ASP A 105 3.19 19.30 -7.34
CA ASP A 105 3.59 20.15 -8.44
C ASP A 105 4.73 21.10 -8.01
N PRO A 106 5.99 20.66 -8.16
CA PRO A 106 7.16 21.45 -7.78
C PRO A 106 7.30 22.77 -8.53
N SER A 107 6.59 22.97 -9.65
CA SER A 107 6.61 24.24 -10.39
C SER A 107 5.97 25.40 -9.60
N GLN A 108 5.20 25.09 -8.56
CA GLN A 108 4.62 26.07 -7.64
C GLN A 108 5.64 26.64 -6.63
N ILE A 109 6.83 26.05 -6.52
CA ILE A 109 7.89 26.52 -5.63
C ILE A 109 8.58 27.73 -6.27
N PRO A 110 8.60 28.92 -5.64
CA PRO A 110 9.16 30.13 -6.24
C PRO A 110 10.67 30.04 -6.54
N ASP A 111 11.42 29.34 -5.67
CA ASP A 111 12.85 29.10 -5.89
C ASP A 111 13.05 27.96 -6.89
N GLY A 112 13.51 28.32 -8.10
CA GLY A 112 13.68 27.36 -9.19
C GLY A 112 14.71 26.27 -8.92
N VAL A 113 15.70 26.53 -8.05
CA VAL A 113 16.68 25.52 -7.65
C VAL A 113 16.02 24.49 -6.74
N LEU A 114 15.36 24.93 -5.67
CA LEU A 114 14.60 24.10 -4.76
C LEU A 114 13.51 23.32 -5.49
N ALA A 115 12.79 23.95 -6.42
CA ALA A 115 11.80 23.30 -7.28
C ALA A 115 12.41 22.08 -8.01
N ASN A 116 13.57 22.26 -8.63
CA ASN A 116 14.29 21.18 -9.31
C ASN A 116 14.79 20.10 -8.33
N GLN A 117 15.29 20.48 -7.15
CA GLN A 117 15.74 19.53 -6.12
C GLN A 117 14.59 18.68 -5.58
N VAL A 118 13.46 19.30 -5.28
CA VAL A 118 12.23 18.64 -4.84
C VAL A 118 11.73 17.69 -5.94
N TYR A 119 11.70 18.14 -7.19
CA TYR A 119 11.35 17.30 -8.34
C TYR A 119 12.26 16.06 -8.45
N GLN A 120 13.58 16.23 -8.35
CA GLN A 120 14.54 15.13 -8.39
C GLN A 120 14.31 14.12 -7.26
N CYS A 121 14.03 14.58 -6.04
CA CYS A 121 13.65 13.71 -4.94
C CYS A 121 12.36 12.93 -5.25
N ILE A 122 11.32 13.59 -5.77
CA ILE A 122 10.04 12.94 -6.08
C ILE A 122 10.20 11.84 -7.12
N VAL A 123 10.92 12.09 -8.21
CA VAL A 123 11.05 11.11 -9.31
C VAL A 123 11.99 9.95 -8.98
N ASN A 124 12.90 10.13 -8.02
CA ASN A 124 13.83 9.09 -7.57
C ASN A 124 13.38 8.38 -6.28
N ASP A 125 12.28 8.81 -5.66
CA ASP A 125 11.73 8.12 -4.49
C ASP A 125 11.05 6.82 -4.91
N CYS A 126 11.49 5.71 -4.33
CA CYS A 126 11.03 4.37 -4.70
C CYS A 126 9.79 3.89 -3.92
N CYS A 127 9.31 4.63 -2.90
CA CYS A 127 8.30 4.10 -1.97
C CYS A 127 7.25 5.09 -1.43
N TYR A 128 7.61 6.38 -1.30
CA TYR A 128 6.85 7.46 -0.65
C TYR A 128 6.59 8.66 -1.58
N GLY A 129 7.07 8.61 -2.82
CA GLY A 129 6.79 9.66 -3.81
C GLY A 129 5.36 9.55 -4.36
N PRO A 130 4.74 10.68 -4.79
CA PRO A 130 3.39 10.69 -5.38
C PRO A 130 3.26 9.76 -6.59
N LEU A 131 4.32 9.58 -7.38
CA LEU A 131 4.33 8.66 -8.52
C LEU A 131 4.17 7.20 -8.08
N VAL A 132 4.86 6.82 -7.00
CA VAL A 132 4.79 5.45 -6.45
C VAL A 132 3.43 5.18 -5.87
N ASP A 133 2.82 6.16 -5.21
CA ASP A 133 1.45 6.05 -4.70
C ASP A 133 0.45 5.85 -5.85
N CYS A 134 0.59 6.59 -6.95
CA CYS A 134 -0.23 6.39 -8.14
C CYS A 134 -0.05 4.98 -8.74
N ILE A 135 1.19 4.49 -8.83
CA ILE A 135 1.48 3.12 -9.33
C ILE A 135 0.83 2.07 -8.42
N LYS A 136 0.98 2.20 -7.10
CA LYS A 136 0.37 1.27 -6.13
C LYS A 136 -1.14 1.24 -6.25
N HIS A 137 -1.78 2.41 -6.40
CA HIS A 137 -3.21 2.51 -6.56
C HIS A 137 -3.69 1.88 -7.88
N ALA A 138 -3.00 2.15 -9.00
CA ALA A 138 -3.31 1.55 -10.29
C ALA A 138 -3.19 0.01 -10.24
N ILE A 139 -2.11 -0.51 -9.65
CA ILE A 139 -1.89 -1.95 -9.46
C ILE A 139 -2.99 -2.58 -8.59
N GLY A 140 -3.42 -1.90 -7.52
CA GLY A 140 -4.53 -2.35 -6.68
C GLY A 140 -5.82 -2.49 -7.49
N HIS A 141 -6.18 -1.43 -8.20
CA HIS A 141 -7.36 -1.40 -9.06
C HIS A 141 -7.32 -2.47 -10.17
N GLU A 142 -6.15 -2.70 -10.81
CA GLU A 142 -5.99 -3.77 -11.80
C GLU A 142 -6.33 -5.16 -11.23
N HIS A 143 -5.93 -5.44 -9.99
CA HIS A 143 -6.23 -6.72 -9.34
C HIS A 143 -7.69 -6.84 -8.88
N GLU A 144 -8.34 -5.73 -8.52
CA GLU A 144 -9.78 -5.70 -8.26
C GLU A 144 -10.59 -5.96 -9.55
N VAL A 145 -10.17 -5.39 -10.68
CA VAL A 145 -10.76 -5.68 -12.00
C VAL A 145 -10.55 -7.15 -12.37
N LEU A 146 -9.34 -7.68 -12.20
CA LEU A 146 -9.07 -9.10 -12.42
C LEU A 146 -9.96 -10.01 -11.55
N LEU A 147 -10.13 -9.68 -10.27
CA LEU A 147 -11.00 -10.44 -9.37
C LEU A 147 -12.45 -10.38 -9.82
N ARG A 148 -12.94 -9.21 -10.25
CA ARG A 148 -14.29 -9.04 -10.81
C ARG A 148 -14.49 -9.97 -12.02
N ASP A 149 -13.55 -9.98 -12.96
CA ASP A 149 -13.63 -10.81 -14.15
C ASP A 149 -13.66 -12.29 -13.79
N LEU A 150 -12.83 -12.73 -12.85
CA LEU A 150 -12.82 -14.12 -12.35
C LEU A 150 -14.14 -14.51 -11.66
N LEU A 151 -14.75 -13.61 -10.89
CA LEU A 151 -16.07 -13.83 -10.28
C LEU A 151 -17.16 -13.99 -11.36
N LEU A 152 -17.13 -13.15 -12.40
CA LEU A 152 -18.07 -13.21 -13.52
C LEU A 152 -17.89 -14.49 -14.34
N GLU A 153 -16.65 -14.89 -14.65
CA GLU A 153 -16.34 -16.14 -15.35
C GLU A 153 -16.87 -17.37 -14.61
N LYS A 154 -16.87 -17.34 -13.27
CA LYS A 154 -17.43 -18.39 -12.42
C LYS A 154 -18.94 -18.25 -12.18
N ASN A 155 -19.60 -17.29 -12.81
CA ASN A 155 -21.03 -16.99 -12.64
C ASN A 155 -21.43 -16.74 -11.17
N LEU A 156 -20.54 -16.11 -10.40
CA LEU A 156 -20.82 -15.75 -9.02
C LEU A 156 -21.54 -14.41 -8.95
N SER A 157 -22.61 -14.34 -8.16
CA SER A 157 -23.33 -13.08 -7.94
C SER A 157 -22.70 -12.31 -6.79
N PHE A 158 -22.38 -11.04 -7.01
CA PHE A 158 -21.69 -10.20 -6.02
C PHE A 158 -22.16 -8.73 -6.06
N LEU A 159 -21.80 -8.00 -5.01
CA LEU A 159 -21.86 -6.54 -4.93
C LEU A 159 -20.41 -6.04 -4.78
N ASP A 160 -20.05 -5.00 -5.54
CA ASP A 160 -18.77 -4.34 -5.39
C ASP A 160 -18.83 -3.19 -4.36
N GLU A 161 -17.65 -2.64 -4.06
CA GLU A 161 -17.47 -1.59 -3.07
C GLU A 161 -18.39 -0.37 -3.30
N ASP A 162 -18.50 0.11 -4.54
CA ASP A 162 -19.33 1.28 -4.88
C ASP A 162 -20.82 1.03 -4.62
N GLN A 163 -21.31 -0.16 -4.96
CA GLN A 163 -22.68 -0.56 -4.63
C GLN A 163 -22.91 -0.66 -3.12
N LEU A 164 -21.91 -1.08 -2.35
CA LEU A 164 -22.00 -1.14 -0.89
C LEU A 164 -21.98 0.26 -0.28
N ARG A 165 -21.13 1.15 -0.75
CA ARG A 165 -21.11 2.56 -0.32
C ARG A 165 -22.43 3.26 -0.63
N ALA A 166 -23.01 3.02 -1.80
CA ALA A 166 -24.34 3.54 -2.16
C ALA A 166 -25.46 3.04 -1.22
N LYS A 167 -25.28 1.87 -0.60
CA LYS A 167 -26.17 1.31 0.43
C LYS A 167 -25.89 1.84 1.85
N GLY A 168 -24.90 2.71 2.02
CA GLY A 168 -24.57 3.35 3.30
C GLY A 168 -23.61 2.58 4.20
N TYR A 169 -22.88 1.60 3.66
CA TYR A 169 -21.81 0.93 4.42
C TYR A 169 -20.57 1.85 4.52
N ASP A 170 -20.04 1.99 5.72
CA ASP A 170 -18.85 2.79 6.06
C ASP A 170 -17.52 2.03 5.88
N LYS A 171 -17.55 0.71 6.12
CA LYS A 171 -16.44 -0.23 5.90
C LYS A 171 -16.93 -1.34 4.98
N THR A 172 -16.27 -1.48 3.84
CA THR A 172 -16.70 -2.31 2.72
C THR A 172 -15.54 -3.19 2.26
N PRO A 173 -15.71 -4.52 2.18
CA PRO A 173 -14.77 -5.34 1.41
C PRO A 173 -14.93 -5.02 -0.08
N ASP A 174 -13.93 -5.38 -0.89
CA ASP A 174 -13.98 -5.15 -2.34
C ASP A 174 -15.20 -5.81 -2.99
N PHE A 175 -15.52 -7.04 -2.54
CA PHE A 175 -16.68 -7.78 -3.00
C PHE A 175 -17.43 -8.49 -1.87
N ILE A 176 -18.76 -8.38 -1.88
CA ILE A 176 -19.65 -9.26 -1.10
C ILE A 176 -20.35 -10.21 -2.06
N LEU A 177 -20.30 -11.52 -1.77
CA LEU A 177 -21.02 -12.53 -2.51
C LEU A 177 -22.49 -12.52 -2.08
N GLN A 178 -23.40 -12.33 -3.03
CA GLN A 178 -24.84 -12.31 -2.74
C GLN A 178 -25.36 -13.69 -2.32
N VAL A 179 -24.72 -14.74 -2.83
CA VAL A 179 -24.92 -16.13 -2.40
C VAL A 179 -23.59 -16.62 -1.86
N PRO A 180 -23.50 -17.03 -0.58
CA PRO A 180 -22.27 -17.59 -0.02
C PRO A 180 -21.82 -18.81 -0.82
N VAL A 181 -20.52 -18.90 -1.08
CA VAL A 181 -19.93 -20.03 -1.83
C VAL A 181 -19.07 -20.87 -0.93
N VAL A 182 -19.05 -22.17 -1.16
CA VAL A 182 -18.08 -23.07 -0.53
C VAL A 182 -16.84 -23.11 -1.42
N MET A 183 -15.75 -22.56 -0.92
CA MET A 183 -14.48 -22.54 -1.62
C MET A 183 -13.62 -23.70 -1.14
N LEU A 184 -13.23 -24.56 -2.08
CA LEU A 184 -12.27 -25.61 -1.81
C LEU A 184 -10.88 -25.03 -2.05
N CYS A 185 -10.10 -24.96 -0.98
CA CYS A 185 -8.69 -24.62 -1.10
C CYS A 185 -7.95 -25.90 -1.47
N LEU A 186 -7.05 -25.87 -2.46
CA LEU A 186 -6.24 -27.03 -2.90
C LEU A 186 -5.43 -27.69 -1.76
N LEU A 187 -5.30 -27.01 -0.62
CA LEU A 187 -4.56 -27.44 0.57
C LEU A 187 -5.47 -27.80 1.76
N ALA A 188 -6.79 -27.62 1.67
CA ALA A 188 -7.73 -27.94 2.74
C ALA A 188 -8.54 -29.18 2.36
N VAL A 189 -8.69 -30.11 3.32
CA VAL A 189 -9.53 -31.31 3.16
C VAL A 189 -11.03 -30.93 3.21
N GLU A 190 -11.35 -29.77 3.78
CA GLU A 190 -12.72 -29.28 3.98
C GLU A 190 -12.96 -27.96 3.24
N GLY A 191 -14.16 -27.83 2.66
CA GLY A 191 -14.62 -26.59 2.04
C GLY A 191 -14.98 -25.54 3.07
N HIS A 192 -14.68 -24.28 2.77
CA HIS A 192 -14.99 -23.16 3.66
C HIS A 192 -16.03 -22.24 3.02
N ILE A 193 -17.02 -21.81 3.80
CA ILE A 193 -18.03 -20.86 3.35
C ILE A 193 -17.41 -19.47 3.29
N ILE A 194 -17.59 -18.77 2.17
CA ILE A 194 -17.08 -17.42 1.94
C ILE A 194 -18.25 -16.48 1.61
N HIS A 195 -18.32 -15.36 2.33
CA HIS A 195 -19.33 -14.31 2.14
C HIS A 195 -18.77 -13.05 1.47
N TRP A 196 -17.49 -12.78 1.65
CA TRP A 196 -16.83 -11.59 1.10
C TRP A 196 -15.39 -11.92 0.69
N ILE A 197 -14.87 -11.14 -0.26
CA ILE A 197 -13.51 -11.26 -0.75
C ILE A 197 -12.85 -9.88 -0.73
N GLU A 198 -11.62 -9.85 -0.23
CA GLU A 198 -10.74 -8.69 -0.25
C GLU A 198 -9.49 -9.00 -1.10
N SER A 199 -9.21 -8.11 -2.05
CA SER A 199 -8.08 -8.10 -2.97
C SER A 199 -6.96 -7.24 -2.42
N LYS A 200 -5.80 -7.83 -2.14
CA LYS A 200 -4.60 -7.10 -1.72
C LYS A 200 -3.48 -7.32 -2.74
N ALA A 201 -3.23 -6.32 -3.58
CA ALA A 201 -2.10 -6.32 -4.53
C ALA A 201 -0.76 -6.01 -3.83
N SER A 202 -0.46 -6.78 -2.79
CA SER A 202 0.70 -6.64 -1.93
C SER A 202 1.09 -7.99 -1.34
N PHE A 203 2.32 -8.10 -0.84
CA PHE A 203 2.77 -9.22 -0.02
C PHE A 203 2.12 -9.14 1.37
N GLY A 204 1.65 -10.27 1.91
CA GLY A 204 1.12 -10.35 3.27
C GLY A 204 2.22 -10.54 4.30
N ASP A 205 2.60 -9.47 4.99
CA ASP A 205 3.50 -9.49 6.15
C ASP A 205 2.74 -9.33 7.47
N GLU A 206 3.40 -9.66 8.60
CA GLU A 206 2.78 -9.62 9.93
C GLU A 206 2.25 -8.24 10.31
N CYS A 207 3.04 -7.19 10.05
CA CYS A 207 2.69 -5.83 10.46
C CYS A 207 1.45 -5.31 9.71
N SER A 208 1.42 -5.43 8.38
CA SER A 208 0.30 -4.94 7.58
C SER A 208 -0.94 -5.81 7.79
N HIS A 209 -0.78 -7.14 7.85
CA HIS A 209 -1.90 -8.05 8.10
C HIS A 209 -2.57 -7.79 9.44
N HIS A 210 -1.79 -7.55 10.51
CA HIS A 210 -2.34 -7.21 11.82
C HIS A 210 -3.14 -5.90 11.79
N ALA A 211 -2.63 -4.87 11.10
CA ALA A 211 -3.35 -3.62 10.90
C ALA A 211 -4.67 -3.84 10.14
N TYR A 212 -4.65 -4.60 9.03
CA TYR A 212 -5.86 -4.91 8.27
C TYR A 212 -6.88 -5.73 9.07
N LEU A 213 -6.44 -6.68 9.91
CA LEU A 213 -7.34 -7.42 10.79
C LEU A 213 -8.15 -6.48 11.68
N HIS A 214 -7.46 -5.55 12.34
CA HIS A 214 -8.07 -4.59 13.26
C HIS A 214 -8.93 -3.55 12.54
N ASP A 215 -8.42 -2.99 11.45
CA ASP A 215 -9.03 -1.83 10.80
C ASP A 215 -10.15 -2.23 9.82
N GLN A 216 -10.09 -3.45 9.25
CA GLN A 216 -10.96 -3.90 8.16
C GLN A 216 -11.59 -5.27 8.46
N PHE A 217 -10.80 -6.34 8.50
CA PHE A 217 -11.31 -7.71 8.35
C PHE A 217 -12.23 -8.15 9.48
N TRP A 218 -11.94 -7.81 10.74
CA TRP A 218 -12.86 -8.14 11.84
C TRP A 218 -14.19 -7.39 11.73
N SER A 219 -14.20 -6.18 11.16
CA SER A 219 -15.44 -5.46 10.88
C SER A 219 -16.27 -6.16 9.80
N TYR A 220 -15.62 -6.68 8.75
CA TYR A 220 -16.31 -7.45 7.72
C TYR A 220 -16.85 -8.75 8.28
N TRP A 221 -16.03 -9.47 9.05
CA TRP A 221 -16.42 -10.73 9.67
C TRP A 221 -17.61 -10.58 10.62
N ASN A 222 -17.59 -9.58 11.50
CA ASN A 222 -18.69 -9.31 12.43
C ASN A 222 -20.01 -8.99 11.71
N ARG A 223 -19.96 -8.45 10.48
CA ARG A 223 -21.15 -8.01 9.72
C ARG A 223 -21.65 -9.06 8.75
N PHE A 224 -20.73 -9.74 8.07
CA PHE A 224 -21.03 -10.58 6.91
C PHE A 224 -20.63 -12.04 7.11
N GLY A 225 -19.93 -12.38 8.19
CA GLY A 225 -19.42 -13.72 8.46
C GLY A 225 -18.06 -14.01 7.79
N PRO A 226 -17.69 -15.29 7.63
CA PRO A 226 -16.40 -15.69 7.09
C PRO A 226 -16.09 -15.11 5.70
N GLY A 227 -14.82 -14.83 5.44
CA GLY A 227 -14.38 -14.26 4.16
C GLY A 227 -12.96 -14.60 3.78
N LEU A 228 -12.60 -14.20 2.56
CA LEU A 228 -11.33 -14.51 1.92
C LEU A 228 -10.52 -13.23 1.67
N VAL A 229 -9.24 -13.26 2.00
CA VAL A 229 -8.27 -12.23 1.62
C VAL A 229 -7.29 -12.85 0.63
N ILE A 230 -7.18 -12.24 -0.55
CA ILE A 230 -6.25 -12.66 -1.60
C ILE A 230 -5.04 -11.73 -1.59
N TYR A 231 -3.88 -12.23 -1.15
CA TYR A 231 -2.60 -11.55 -1.29
C TYR A 231 -1.94 -11.97 -2.61
N TRP A 232 -2.10 -11.17 -3.66
CA TRP A 232 -1.68 -11.52 -5.02
C TRP A 232 -0.17 -11.73 -5.18
N TYR A 233 0.62 -11.17 -4.27
CA TYR A 233 2.08 -11.32 -4.25
C TYR A 233 2.56 -12.31 -3.18
N GLY A 234 1.67 -13.13 -2.62
CA GLY A 234 1.99 -14.14 -1.60
C GLY A 234 1.99 -13.55 -0.19
N PHE A 235 2.16 -14.41 0.81
CA PHE A 235 2.15 -14.06 2.22
C PHE A 235 2.94 -15.07 3.05
N ILE A 236 3.38 -14.69 4.25
CA ILE A 236 4.05 -15.61 5.18
C ILE A 236 3.03 -16.58 5.80
N GLN A 237 3.41 -17.86 5.92
CA GLN A 237 2.49 -18.93 6.31
C GLN A 237 1.87 -18.71 7.70
N GLU A 238 2.60 -18.05 8.60
CA GLU A 238 2.20 -17.76 9.98
C GLU A 238 0.96 -16.87 10.09
N LEU A 239 0.59 -16.14 9.03
CA LEU A 239 -0.61 -15.30 9.02
C LEU A 239 -1.92 -16.10 8.96
N ASP A 240 -1.87 -17.33 8.44
CA ASP A 240 -3.05 -18.19 8.25
C ASP A 240 -3.52 -18.84 9.58
N CYS A 241 -3.35 -18.13 10.69
CA CYS A 241 -3.72 -18.57 12.04
C CYS A 241 -5.18 -18.23 12.40
N ASN A 242 -5.85 -17.37 11.62
CA ASN A 242 -7.24 -16.97 11.82
C ASN A 242 -8.23 -17.72 10.91
N ARG A 243 -7.79 -18.76 10.20
CA ARG A 243 -8.63 -19.59 9.32
C ARG A 243 -9.85 -20.15 10.02
N GLU A 244 -9.65 -20.79 11.17
CA GLU A 244 -10.73 -21.36 12.01
C GLU A 244 -11.68 -20.29 12.58
N ARG A 245 -11.22 -19.03 12.60
CA ARG A 245 -12.03 -17.88 13.02
C ARG A 245 -12.77 -17.25 11.84
N GLY A 246 -12.66 -17.79 10.64
CA GLY A 246 -13.37 -17.34 9.44
C GLY A 246 -12.64 -16.29 8.61
N ILE A 247 -11.35 -16.04 8.82
CA ILE A 247 -10.53 -15.22 7.92
C ILE A 247 -9.58 -16.12 7.16
N LEU A 248 -9.88 -16.35 5.89
CA LEU A 248 -9.08 -17.20 5.02
C LEU A 248 -8.09 -16.38 4.20
N LEU A 249 -6.89 -16.91 3.99
CA LEU A 249 -5.86 -16.31 3.15
C LEU A 249 -5.57 -17.17 1.92
N ALA A 250 -5.48 -16.55 0.76
CA ALA A 250 -5.04 -17.17 -0.49
C ALA A 250 -4.05 -16.29 -1.25
N ALA A 251 -3.22 -16.91 -2.09
CA ALA A 251 -2.27 -16.20 -2.97
C ALA A 251 -2.81 -15.99 -4.39
N CYS A 252 -3.98 -16.56 -4.69
CA CYS A 252 -4.68 -16.47 -5.95
C CYS A 252 -6.16 -16.80 -5.73
N PHE A 253 -7.00 -16.46 -6.70
CA PHE A 253 -8.40 -16.84 -6.69
C PHE A 253 -8.56 -18.37 -6.87
N PRO A 254 -9.26 -19.08 -5.96
CA PRO A 254 -9.42 -20.53 -6.06
C PRO A 254 -10.19 -20.98 -7.30
N THR A 255 -9.73 -22.09 -7.91
CA THR A 255 -10.32 -22.65 -9.14
C THR A 255 -11.55 -23.53 -8.88
N ASP A 256 -11.57 -24.21 -7.73
CA ASP A 256 -12.59 -25.17 -7.34
C ASP A 256 -13.59 -24.52 -6.37
N ILE A 257 -14.72 -24.08 -6.92
CA ILE A 257 -15.77 -23.37 -6.20
C ILE A 257 -17.05 -24.20 -6.31
N ILE A 258 -17.66 -24.49 -5.17
CA ILE A 258 -18.97 -25.11 -5.08
C ILE A 258 -19.98 -24.03 -4.69
N THR A 259 -20.89 -23.73 -5.60
CA THR A 259 -22.03 -22.86 -5.31
C THR A 259 -23.10 -23.64 -4.56
N LEU A 260 -23.64 -23.05 -3.49
CA LEU A 260 -24.80 -23.60 -2.79
C LEU A 260 -26.06 -23.36 -3.64
N CYS A 261 -26.21 -24.11 -4.74
CA CYS A 261 -27.43 -24.08 -5.53
C CYS A 261 -28.56 -24.66 -4.68
N HIS A 262 -29.65 -23.90 -4.50
CA HIS A 262 -30.91 -24.51 -4.13
C HIS A 262 -31.31 -25.42 -5.30
N SER A 263 -31.28 -26.73 -5.09
CA SER A 263 -32.05 -27.65 -5.92
C SER A 263 -33.51 -27.23 -5.78
N THR A 264 -34.03 -26.52 -6.79
CA THR A 264 -35.47 -26.38 -6.98
C THR A 264 -35.99 -27.78 -7.25
N ALA A 265 -36.57 -28.40 -6.21
CA ALA A 265 -37.45 -29.54 -6.35
C ALA A 265 -38.73 -29.14 -7.08
#